data_AF-R6N029-F1
#
_entry.id   AF-R6N029-F1
#
_cell.length_a   1.000
_cell.length_b   1.000
_cell.length_c   1.000
_cell.angle_alpha   90.00
_cell.angle_beta   90.00
_cell.angle_gamma   90.00
#
_symmetry.space_group_name_H-M   'P 1'
#
loop_
_entity.id
_entity.type
_entity.pdbx_description
1 polymer ?
#
loop_
_entity_poly.entity_id
_entity_poly.type
_entity_poly.pdbx_seq_one_letter_code
_entity_poly.pdbx_strand_id
1 'polypeptide(L)'
;MLKNNKHAGATTETLSNAKCLYLAVRVNSRVYGVVGIYIGDEPLDAFEKSILLSILGECALSLENEKNAREKEEAAILAKNEQLRANLLRAISHDLRTPLTSISGNASNLISNGNSFDVMKRQRIRFIQIFTMTLCGLSILWKIYFR
;
A
#
# COMPACT_ATOMS: atom_id res chain seq x y z
N MET A 1 -10.65 -28.95 -8.90
CA MET A 1 -10.44 -29.01 -10.38
C MET A 1 -11.26 -27.90 -11.03
N LEU A 2 -10.67 -26.71 -11.20
CA LEU A 2 -11.26 -25.55 -11.88
C LEU A 2 -10.96 -25.67 -13.39
N LYS A 3 -11.79 -26.39 -14.14
CA LYS A 3 -11.49 -26.66 -15.56
C LYS A 3 -12.60 -26.32 -16.56
N ASN A 4 -13.71 -25.71 -16.15
CA ASN A 4 -14.73 -25.30 -17.11
C ASN A 4 -15.11 -23.83 -16.96
N ASN A 5 -14.52 -23.01 -17.82
CA ASN A 5 -14.86 -21.61 -18.04
C ASN A 5 -16.13 -21.46 -18.93
N LYS A 6 -16.99 -22.49 -18.89
CA LYS A 6 -18.22 -22.61 -19.69
C LYS A 6 -19.41 -22.64 -18.73
N HIS A 7 -20.52 -22.01 -19.13
CA HIS A 7 -21.81 -22.19 -18.47
C HIS A 7 -22.14 -23.69 -18.40
N ALA A 8 -22.62 -24.18 -17.25
CA ALA A 8 -22.96 -25.58 -17.04
C ALA A 8 -24.32 -25.70 -16.31
N GLY A 9 -25.31 -26.33 -16.96
CA GLY A 9 -26.66 -26.56 -16.42
C GLY A 9 -27.77 -26.17 -17.41
N ALA A 10 -28.89 -26.92 -17.37
CA ALA A 10 -30.21 -26.93 -18.06
C ALA A 10 -30.35 -26.44 -19.53
N THR A 11 -29.42 -25.63 -20.03
CA THR A 11 -29.27 -25.23 -21.44
C THR A 11 -27.78 -25.24 -21.86
N THR A 12 -26.94 -26.05 -21.21
CA THR A 12 -25.55 -26.31 -21.61
C THR A 12 -25.13 -27.76 -21.35
N GLU A 13 -24.35 -28.31 -22.28
CA GLU A 13 -24.04 -29.74 -22.54
C GLU A 13 -23.37 -30.52 -21.40
N THR A 14 -23.17 -29.93 -20.21
CA THR A 14 -22.26 -30.51 -19.21
C THR A 14 -22.95 -31.36 -18.14
N LEU A 15 -24.24 -31.21 -17.86
CA LEU A 15 -25.03 -32.02 -16.92
C LEU A 15 -26.55 -31.81 -17.15
N SER A 16 -27.16 -32.62 -18.01
CA SER A 16 -28.59 -32.52 -18.39
C SER A 16 -29.58 -33.12 -17.37
N ASN A 17 -29.08 -33.82 -16.33
CA ASN A 17 -29.91 -34.55 -15.34
C ASN A 17 -30.00 -33.87 -13.96
N ALA A 18 -29.52 -32.62 -13.84
CA ALA A 18 -29.49 -31.90 -12.57
C ALA A 18 -30.75 -31.06 -12.38
N LYS A 19 -31.41 -31.19 -11.22
CA LYS A 19 -32.53 -30.34 -10.76
C LYS A 19 -32.12 -28.88 -10.45
N CYS A 20 -30.88 -28.49 -10.77
CA CYS A 20 -30.33 -27.18 -10.48
C CYS A 20 -29.62 -26.59 -11.70
N LEU A 21 -29.88 -25.33 -12.00
CA LEU A 21 -29.16 -24.51 -12.97
C LEU A 21 -27.99 -23.80 -12.29
N TYR A 22 -26.78 -24.00 -12.80
CA TYR A 22 -25.59 -23.31 -12.30
C TYR A 22 -25.14 -22.22 -13.27
N LEU A 23 -24.97 -21.01 -12.77
CA LEU A 23 -24.58 -19.85 -13.55
C LEU A 23 -23.36 -19.19 -12.92
N ALA A 24 -22.35 -18.92 -13.74
CA ALA A 24 -21.13 -18.27 -13.29
C ALA A 24 -21.36 -16.75 -13.18
N VAL A 25 -21.06 -16.19 -12.01
CA VAL A 25 -20.98 -14.75 -11.80
C VAL A 25 -19.61 -14.31 -12.29
N ARG A 26 -19.54 -13.65 -13.44
CA ARG A 26 -18.28 -13.33 -14.11
C ARG A 26 -18.31 -11.98 -14.80
N VAL A 27 -17.16 -11.30 -14.82
CA VAL A 27 -16.90 -10.15 -15.70
C VAL A 27 -15.78 -10.53 -16.65
N ASN A 28 -16.00 -10.32 -17.95
CA ASN A 28 -15.09 -10.75 -19.01
C ASN A 28 -14.70 -12.24 -18.87
N SER A 29 -13.42 -12.52 -18.59
CA SER A 29 -12.88 -13.88 -18.41
C SER A 29 -12.70 -14.29 -16.95
N ARG A 30 -13.07 -13.43 -15.99
CA ARG A 30 -12.85 -13.64 -14.55
C ARG A 30 -14.14 -14.08 -13.86
N VAL A 31 -14.11 -15.25 -13.23
CA VAL A 31 -15.23 -15.80 -12.45
C VAL A 31 -15.08 -15.39 -10.98
N TYR A 32 -16.09 -14.73 -10.45
CA TYR A 32 -16.18 -14.30 -9.04
C TYR A 32 -16.95 -15.31 -8.19
N GLY A 33 -17.82 -16.12 -8.78
CA GLY A 33 -18.58 -17.15 -8.09
C GLY A 33 -19.48 -17.96 -9.00
N VAL A 34 -20.25 -18.88 -8.42
CA VAL A 34 -21.27 -19.67 -9.12
C VAL A 34 -22.55 -19.63 -8.30
N VAL A 35 -23.66 -19.32 -8.95
CA VAL A 35 -25.01 -19.37 -8.36
C VAL A 35 -25.68 -20.66 -8.84
N GLY A 36 -26.16 -21.47 -7.90
CA GLY A 36 -27.00 -22.63 -8.17
C GLY A 36 -28.46 -22.30 -7.88
N ILE A 37 -29.32 -22.46 -8.87
CA ILE A 37 -30.75 -22.20 -8.77
C ILE A 37 -31.46 -23.54 -8.90
N TYR A 38 -32.23 -23.92 -7.89
CA TYR A 38 -33.08 -25.08 -7.99
C TYR A 38 -34.23 -24.77 -8.96
N ILE A 39 -34.30 -25.52 -10.05
CA ILE A 39 -35.39 -25.47 -11.01
C ILE A 39 -36.14 -26.77 -10.81
N GLY A 40 -37.44 -26.68 -10.49
CA GLY A 40 -38.30 -27.86 -10.33
C GLY A 40 -38.50 -28.61 -11.65
N ASP A 41 -39.68 -29.16 -11.86
CA ASP A 41 -39.98 -29.87 -13.11
C ASP A 41 -40.26 -28.92 -14.29
N GLU A 42 -40.45 -27.62 -14.03
CA GLU A 42 -40.73 -26.60 -15.04
C GLU A 42 -39.49 -25.75 -15.34
N PRO A 43 -39.03 -25.68 -16.59
CA PRO A 43 -37.86 -24.88 -16.96
C PRO A 43 -38.18 -23.38 -16.94
N LEU A 44 -37.18 -22.56 -16.60
CA LEU A 44 -37.26 -21.09 -16.73
C LEU A 44 -37.57 -20.70 -18.18
N ASP A 45 -38.47 -19.74 -18.35
CA ASP A 45 -38.71 -19.16 -19.67
C ASP A 45 -37.53 -18.27 -20.12
N ALA A 46 -37.57 -17.81 -21.38
CA ALA A 46 -36.52 -16.96 -21.93
C ALA A 46 -36.42 -15.58 -21.25
N PHE A 47 -37.54 -15.03 -20.76
CA PHE A 47 -37.63 -13.76 -20.07
C PHE A 47 -37.05 -13.85 -18.65
N GLU A 48 -37.42 -14.86 -17.87
CA GLU A 48 -36.88 -15.12 -16.54
C GLU A 48 -35.37 -15.35 -16.59
N LYS A 49 -34.90 -16.12 -17.59
CA LYS A 49 -33.48 -16.33 -17.83
C LYS A 49 -32.75 -15.01 -18.15
N SER A 50 -33.37 -14.13 -18.94
CA SER A 50 -32.80 -12.83 -19.30
C SER A 50 -32.65 -11.90 -18.09
N ILE A 51 -33.70 -11.81 -17.25
CA ILE A 51 -33.65 -11.06 -15.99
C ILE A 51 -32.55 -11.61 -15.10
N LEU A 52 -32.48 -12.93 -14.97
CA LEU A 52 -31.53 -13.57 -14.09
C LEU A 52 -30.08 -13.36 -14.54
N LEU A 53 -29.81 -13.44 -15.84
CA LEU A 53 -28.50 -13.08 -16.40
C LEU A 53 -28.15 -11.61 -16.17
N SER A 54 -29.13 -10.71 -16.26
CA SER A 54 -28.95 -9.28 -15.98
C SER A 54 -28.56 -9.03 -14.52
N ILE A 55 -29.28 -9.67 -13.57
CA ILE A 55 -28.96 -9.60 -12.14
C ILE A 55 -27.56 -10.16 -11.87
N LEU A 56 -27.22 -11.31 -12.46
CA LEU A 56 -25.88 -11.90 -12.29
C LEU A 56 -24.78 -10.99 -12.87
N GLY A 57 -25.06 -10.26 -13.96
CA GLY A 57 -24.17 -9.26 -14.53
C GLY A 57 -23.89 -8.11 -13.56
N GLU A 58 -24.94 -7.53 -12.97
CA GLU A 58 -24.82 -6.47 -11.96
C GLU A 58 -24.10 -6.96 -10.69
N CYS A 59 -24.42 -8.17 -10.21
CA CYS A 59 -23.69 -8.77 -9.09
C CYS A 59 -22.20 -8.96 -9.42
N ALA A 60 -21.87 -9.39 -10.64
CA ALA A 60 -20.49 -9.58 -11.06
C ALA A 60 -19.72 -8.25 -11.08
N LEU A 61 -20.33 -7.19 -11.62
CA LEU A 61 -19.75 -5.84 -11.65
C LEU A 61 -19.56 -5.28 -10.23
N SER A 62 -20.53 -5.47 -9.34
CA SER A 62 -20.43 -5.04 -7.94
C SER A 62 -19.27 -5.73 -7.21
N LEU A 63 -19.13 -7.06 -7.37
CA LEU A 63 -18.03 -7.83 -6.78
C LEU A 63 -16.66 -7.42 -7.35
N GLU A 64 -16.59 -7.16 -8.66
CA GLU A 64 -15.38 -6.64 -9.29
C GLU A 64 -14.98 -5.28 -8.73
N ASN A 65 -15.94 -4.36 -8.63
CA ASN A 65 -15.70 -3.02 -8.10
C ASN A 65 -15.23 -3.05 -6.65
N GLU A 66 -15.87 -3.85 -5.81
CA GLU A 66 -15.49 -4.02 -4.41
C GLU A 66 -14.07 -4.59 -4.27
N LYS A 67 -13.73 -5.59 -5.09
CA LYS A 67 -12.36 -6.13 -5.16
C LYS A 67 -11.35 -5.07 -5.60
N ASN A 68 -11.64 -4.35 -6.68
CA ASN A 68 -10.75 -3.30 -7.19
C ASN A 68 -10.59 -2.16 -6.17
N ALA A 69 -11.64 -1.81 -5.42
CA ALA A 69 -11.59 -0.80 -4.37
C ALA A 69 -10.66 -1.25 -3.23
N ARG A 70 -10.78 -2.49 -2.75
CA ARG A 70 -9.85 -3.05 -1.76
C ARG A 70 -8.41 -3.04 -2.23
N GLU A 71 -8.14 -3.53 -3.44
CA GLU A 71 -6.78 -3.56 -4.00
C GLU A 71 -6.19 -2.14 -4.11
N LYS A 72 -7.00 -1.15 -4.50
CA LYS A 72 -6.58 0.26 -4.52
C LYS A 72 -6.30 0.82 -3.13
N GLU A 73 -7.13 0.49 -2.16
CA GLU A 73 -6.97 0.95 -0.78
C GLU A 73 -5.69 0.38 -0.15
N GLU A 74 -5.43 -0.92 -0.32
CA GLU A 74 -4.20 -1.57 0.11
C GLU A 74 -2.96 -0.93 -0.53
N ALA A 75 -3.00 -0.68 -1.84
CA ALA A 75 -1.92 0.00 -2.55
C ALA A 75 -1.71 1.45 -2.04
N ALA A 76 -2.79 2.18 -1.77
CA ALA A 76 -2.73 3.53 -1.23
C ALA A 76 -2.13 3.57 0.20
N ILE A 77 -2.49 2.60 1.04
CA ILE A 77 -1.93 2.45 2.40
C ILE A 77 -0.43 2.18 2.31
N LEU A 78 0.00 1.26 1.45
CA LEU A 78 1.41 0.95 1.25
C LEU A 78 2.20 2.18 0.78
N ALA A 79 1.70 2.88 -0.24
CA ALA A 79 2.31 4.10 -0.77
C ALA A 79 2.41 5.20 0.30
N LYS A 80 1.36 5.39 1.12
CA LYS A 80 1.37 6.37 2.22
C LYS A 80 2.40 6.01 3.28
N ASN A 81 2.60 4.73 3.58
CA ASN A 81 3.60 4.28 4.53
C ASN A 81 5.03 4.51 4.00
N GLU A 82 5.28 4.17 2.73
CA GLU A 82 6.56 4.47 2.07
C GLU A 82 6.84 5.97 2.03
N GLN A 83 5.83 6.78 1.71
CA GLN A 83 5.96 8.24 1.72
C GLN A 83 6.25 8.78 3.12
N LEU A 84 5.58 8.28 4.16
CA LEU A 84 5.85 8.66 5.54
C LEU A 84 7.28 8.30 5.93
N ARG A 85 7.72 7.08 5.64
CA ARG A 85 9.09 6.62 5.88
C ARG A 85 10.12 7.51 5.19
N ALA A 86 9.91 7.83 3.91
CA ALA A 86 10.79 8.70 3.15
C ALA A 86 10.83 10.12 3.72
N ASN A 87 9.68 10.66 4.14
CA ASN A 87 9.60 11.98 4.75
C ASN A 87 10.30 12.05 6.11
N LEU A 88 10.13 11.02 6.95
CA LEU A 88 10.84 10.91 8.22
C LEU A 88 12.35 10.85 8.01
N LEU A 89 12.82 9.97 7.12
CA LEU A 89 14.25 9.86 6.79
C LEU A 89 14.82 11.17 6.24
N ARG A 90 14.08 11.87 5.36
CA ARG A 90 14.49 13.17 4.80
C ARG A 90 14.60 14.25 5.89
N ALA A 91 13.63 14.32 6.80
CA ALA A 91 13.63 15.29 7.89
C ALA A 91 14.82 15.07 8.83
N ILE A 92 15.05 13.82 9.26
CA ILE A 92 16.20 13.46 10.09
C ILE A 92 17.50 13.77 9.36
N SER A 93 17.63 13.41 8.08
CA SER A 93 18.85 13.66 7.30
C SER A 93 19.17 15.15 7.17
N HIS A 94 18.15 16.00 6.97
CA HIS A 94 18.33 17.45 6.91
C HIS A 94 18.83 18.00 8.25
N ASP A 95 18.22 17.58 9.35
CA ASP A 95 18.56 18.07 10.69
C ASP A 95 19.91 17.53 11.18
N LEU A 96 20.38 16.38 10.66
CA LEU A 96 21.71 15.84 10.92
C LEU A 96 22.80 16.42 10.01
N ARG A 97 22.46 16.89 8.80
CA ARG A 97 23.45 17.40 7.83
C ARG A 97 24.26 18.56 8.41
N THR A 98 23.58 19.54 9.01
CA THR A 98 24.20 20.75 9.56
C THR A 98 25.17 20.44 10.71
N PRO A 99 24.79 19.71 11.77
CA PRO A 99 25.74 19.38 12.84
C PRO A 99 26.87 18.48 12.36
N LEU A 100 26.60 17.47 11.51
CA LEU A 100 27.66 16.58 11.00
C LEU A 100 28.68 17.31 10.11
N THR A 101 28.23 18.22 9.25
CA THR A 101 29.14 19.01 8.41
C THR A 101 30.01 19.93 9.26
N SER A 102 29.42 20.57 10.27
CA SER A 102 30.16 21.42 11.22
C SER A 102 31.18 20.61 12.03
N ILE A 103 30.79 19.42 12.51
CA ILE A 103 31.69 18.51 13.24
C ILE A 103 32.86 18.07 12.36
N SER A 104 32.59 17.60 11.15
CA SER A 104 33.61 17.15 10.21
C SER A 104 34.58 18.27 9.82
N GLY A 105 34.06 19.47 9.54
CA GLY A 105 34.88 20.64 9.21
C GLY A 105 35.75 21.11 10.37
N ASN A 106 35.22 21.14 11.59
CA ASN A 106 35.97 21.51 12.79
C ASN A 106 37.01 20.45 13.15
N ALA A 107 36.66 19.17 13.07
CA ALA A 107 37.60 18.06 13.26
C ALA A 107 38.75 18.12 12.24
N SER A 108 38.44 18.33 10.96
CA SER A 108 39.45 18.48 9.91
C SER A 108 40.39 19.66 10.18
N ASN A 109 39.86 20.81 10.60
CA ASN A 109 40.67 21.97 10.98
C ASN A 109 41.54 21.72 12.21
N LEU A 110 41.04 21.00 13.20
CA LEU A 110 41.80 20.63 14.40
C LEU A 110 42.90 19.61 14.08
N ILE A 111 42.69 18.72 13.11
CA ILE A 111 43.70 17.75 12.68
C ILE A 111 44.76 18.45 11.83
N SER A 112 44.38 19.31 10.88
CA SER A 112 45.31 19.96 9.96
C SER A 112 46.11 21.10 10.58
N ASN A 113 45.45 21.94 11.39
CA ASN A 113 46.00 23.18 11.93
C ASN A 113 46.07 23.19 13.45
N GLY A 114 45.76 22.05 14.09
CA GLY A 114 45.66 21.92 15.54
C GLY A 114 46.87 22.49 16.26
N ASN A 115 48.07 22.06 15.91
CA ASN A 115 49.31 22.44 16.59
C ASN A 115 49.64 23.94 16.48
N SER A 116 49.11 24.62 15.47
CA SER A 116 49.24 26.07 15.27
C SER A 116 48.21 26.89 16.06
N PHE A 117 47.21 26.23 16.67
CA PHE A 117 46.20 26.88 17.49
C PHE A 117 46.56 26.88 18.97
N ASP A 118 46.43 28.05 19.58
CA ASP A 118 46.46 28.22 21.04
C ASP A 118 45.36 27.40 21.74
N VAL A 119 45.63 27.02 22.98
CA VAL A 119 44.79 26.17 23.83
C VAL A 119 43.37 26.73 23.95
N MET A 120 43.23 28.05 24.07
CA MET A 120 41.93 28.74 24.12
C MET A 120 41.11 28.55 22.85
N LYS A 121 41.75 28.63 21.67
CA LYS A 121 41.08 28.44 20.37
C LYS A 121 40.62 26.99 20.20
N ARG A 122 41.45 26.03 20.63
CA ARG A 122 41.11 24.59 20.65
C ARG A 122 39.96 24.27 21.60
N GLN A 123 39.92 24.86 22.80
CA GLN A 123 38.80 24.71 23.73
C GLN A 123 37.51 25.32 23.17
N ARG A 124 37.58 26.51 22.55
CA ARG A 124 36.42 27.16 21.94
C ARG A 124 35.79 26.33 20.82
N ILE A 125 36.59 25.76 19.92
CA ILE A 125 36.09 24.90 18.83
C ILE A 125 35.38 23.66 19.40
N ARG A 126 35.95 23.01 20.42
CA ARG A 126 35.30 21.87 21.11
C ARG A 126 33.98 22.26 21.78
N PHE A 127 33.94 23.41 22.45
CA PHE A 127 32.74 23.92 23.10
C PHE A 127 31.62 24.20 22.08
N ILE A 128 31.95 24.84 20.95
CA ILE A 128 31.00 25.09 19.86
C ILE A 128 30.46 23.77 19.31
N GLN A 129 31.29 22.74 19.09
CA GLN A 129 30.81 21.42 18.65
C GLN A 129 29.79 20.81 19.60
N ILE A 130 30.07 20.83 20.91
CA ILE A 130 29.15 20.31 21.94
C ILE A 130 27.84 21.09 21.92
N PHE A 131 27.90 22.41 21.90
CA PHE A 131 26.70 23.25 21.87
C PHE A 131 25.86 23.03 20.61
N THR A 132 26.51 22.87 19.45
CA THR A 132 25.83 22.61 18.17
C THR A 132 25.12 21.25 18.17
N MET A 133 25.74 20.22 18.77
CA MET A 133 25.11 18.90 18.95
C MET A 133 23.90 18.98 19.87
N THR A 134 24.02 19.67 21.01
CA THR A 134 22.91 19.80 21.97
C THR A 134 21.73 20.56 21.37
N LEU A 135 21.97 21.68 20.68
CA LEU A 135 20.91 22.46 20.06
C LEU A 135 20.18 21.69 18.94
N CYS A 136 20.93 21.01 18.06
CA CYS A 136 20.32 20.17 17.02
C CYS A 136 19.56 18.99 17.64
N GLY A 137 20.11 18.36 18.68
CA GLY A 137 19.43 17.29 19.42
C GLY A 137 18.10 17.74 20.01
N LEU A 138 18.06 18.90 20.69
CA LEU A 138 16.83 19.50 21.19
C LEU A 138 15.85 19.85 20.07
N SER A 139 16.32 20.36 18.93
CA SER A 139 15.46 20.67 17.78
C SER A 139 14.82 19.43 17.16
N ILE A 140 15.59 18.34 17.04
CA ILE A 140 15.11 17.04 16.55
C ILE A 140 14.09 16.44 17.54
N LEU A 141 14.41 16.42 18.84
CA LEU A 141 13.50 15.95 19.90
C LEU A 141 12.19 16.76 19.91
N TRP A 142 12.26 18.08 19.79
CA TRP A 142 11.09 18.94 19.74
C TRP A 142 10.21 18.64 18.52
N LYS A 143 10.80 18.46 17.33
CA LYS A 143 10.05 18.07 16.11
C LYS A 143 9.44 16.66 16.19
N ILE A 144 10.06 15.73 16.92
CA ILE A 144 9.55 14.35 17.10
C ILE A 144 8.39 14.32 18.10
N TYR A 145 8.48 15.07 19.20
CA TYR A 145 7.51 15.00 20.30
C TYR A 145 6.35 16.00 20.20
N PHE A 146 6.53 17.14 19.52
CA PHE A 146 5.54 18.22 19.45
C PHE A 146 4.94 18.42 18.05
N ARG A 147 5.04 17.42 17.16
CA ARG A 147 4.43 17.44 15.82
C ARG A 147 3.68 16.16 15.54
#